data_AF-A0A927Q8B6-F1
#
_entry.id   AF-A0A927Q8B6-F1
#
_cell.length_a   1.000
_cell.length_b   1.000
_cell.length_c   1.000
_cell.angle_alpha   90.00
_cell.angle_beta   90.00
_cell.angle_gamma   90.00
#
_symmetry.space_group_name_H-M   'P 1'
#
loop_
_entity.id
_entity.type
_entity.pdbx_description
1 polymer ?
#
loop_
_entity_poly.entity_id
_entity_poly.type
_entity_poly.pdbx_seq_one_letter_code
_entity_poly.pdbx_strand_id
1 'polypeptide(L)'
;MPEREAGVGDFLGMVLLAPLIETLVLIAFLALLPARIGIVPRAAISALLWGGLHALAAPFWFFGVVWSFFVFSCGWLAWRPESFAHGFAAAAIPHALQNLTVFLVLAVAD
;
A
#
# COMPACT_ATOMS: atom_id res chain seq x y z
N MET A 1 -17.16 -7.31 -21.73
CA MET A 1 -15.71 -7.34 -22.04
C MET A 1 -15.28 -8.79 -21.94
N PRO A 2 -14.33 -9.29 -22.76
CA PRO A 2 -13.92 -10.68 -22.62
C PRO A 2 -13.38 -10.90 -21.20
N GLU A 3 -13.83 -11.96 -20.55
CA GLU A 3 -13.35 -12.42 -19.25
C GLU A 3 -11.85 -12.69 -19.40
N ARG A 4 -11.02 -11.87 -18.76
CA ARG A 4 -9.57 -12.03 -18.76
C ARG A 4 -9.22 -12.79 -17.49
N GLU A 5 -8.84 -14.06 -17.64
CA GLU A 5 -8.33 -14.85 -16.53
C GLU A 5 -7.11 -14.17 -15.89
N ALA A 6 -7.09 -14.15 -14.55
CA ALA A 6 -5.95 -13.66 -13.78
C ALA A 6 -4.67 -14.45 -14.12
N GLY A 7 -3.71 -13.78 -14.76
CA GLY A 7 -2.49 -14.42 -15.26
C GLY A 7 -1.26 -14.22 -14.37
N VAL A 8 -0.16 -14.92 -14.72
CA VAL A 8 1.15 -14.74 -14.09
C VAL A 8 1.63 -13.28 -14.13
N GLY A 9 1.36 -12.57 -15.24
CA GLY A 9 1.69 -11.14 -15.36
C GLY A 9 0.94 -10.27 -14.36
N ASP A 10 -0.33 -10.58 -14.08
CA ASP A 10 -1.16 -9.87 -13.11
C ASP A 10 -0.68 -10.14 -11.68
N PHE A 11 -0.27 -11.38 -11.38
CA PHE A 11 0.36 -11.73 -10.11
C PHE A 11 1.67 -10.95 -9.89
N LEU A 12 2.60 -11.01 -10.86
CA LEU A 12 3.90 -10.32 -10.74
C LEU A 12 3.70 -8.81 -10.59
N GLY A 13 2.75 -8.23 -11.34
CA GLY A 13 2.42 -6.82 -11.27
C GLY A 13 1.79 -6.41 -9.94
N MET A 14 0.66 -7.03 -9.58
CA MET A 14 -0.15 -6.60 -8.43
C MET A 14 0.43 -7.04 -7.08
N VAL A 15 1.04 -8.22 -7.00
CA VAL A 15 1.45 -8.81 -5.72
C VAL A 15 2.92 -8.52 -5.40
N LEU A 16 3.78 -8.40 -6.41
CA LEU A 16 5.21 -8.20 -6.18
C LEU A 16 5.65 -6.78 -6.54
N LEU A 17 5.47 -6.36 -7.79
CA LEU A 17 6.08 -5.14 -8.27
C LEU A 17 5.39 -3.88 -7.73
N ALA A 18 4.05 -3.81 -7.81
CA ALA A 18 3.30 -2.65 -7.36
C ALA A 18 3.52 -2.37 -5.86
N PRO A 19 3.44 -3.36 -4.93
CA PRO A 19 3.69 -3.10 -3.52
C PRO A 19 5.07 -2.51 -3.25
N LEU A 20 6.12 -3.01 -3.92
CA LEU A 20 7.47 -2.50 -3.76
C LEU A 20 7.60 -1.04 -4.23
N ILE A 21 7.09 -0.74 -5.43
CA ILE A 21 7.16 0.62 -6.00
C ILE A 21 6.32 1.59 -5.16
N GLU A 22 5.08 1.22 -4.84
CA GLU A 22 4.18 2.05 -4.05
C GLU A 22 4.69 2.27 -2.63
N THR A 23 5.35 1.28 -2.01
CA THR A 23 6.03 1.47 -0.73
C THR A 23 7.18 2.48 -0.83
N LEU A 24 7.98 2.46 -1.90
CA LEU A 24 9.01 3.50 -2.10
C LEU A 24 8.39 4.90 -2.24
N VAL A 25 7.28 5.02 -2.97
CA VAL A 25 6.56 6.29 -3.12
C VAL A 25 5.95 6.74 -1.79
N LEU A 26 5.35 5.82 -1.02
CA LEU A 26 4.85 6.07 0.34
C LEU A 26 5.94 6.61 1.25
N ILE A 27 7.12 5.99 1.21
CA ILE A 27 8.28 6.40 2.01
C ILE A 27 8.71 7.81 1.62
N ALA A 28 8.82 8.10 0.32
CA ALA A 28 9.15 9.42 -0.17
C ALA A 28 8.13 10.47 0.33
N PHE A 29 6.84 10.17 0.25
CA PHE A 29 5.79 11.05 0.77
C PHE A 29 5.92 11.28 2.28
N LEU A 30 6.08 10.21 3.08
CA LEU A 30 6.21 10.31 4.52
C LEU A 30 7.48 11.06 4.96
N ALA A 31 8.53 11.06 4.14
CA ALA A 31 9.75 11.84 4.37
C ALA A 31 9.54 13.35 4.18
N LEU A 32 8.53 13.77 3.40
CA LEU A 32 8.14 15.18 3.26
C LEU A 32 7.36 15.70 4.47
N LEU A 33 6.78 14.81 5.29
CA LEU A 33 6.05 15.21 6.48
C LEU A 33 7.02 15.52 7.65
N PRO A 34 6.80 16.61 8.41
CA PRO A 34 7.68 16.99 9.52
C PRO A 34 7.80 15.88 10.57
N ALA A 35 9.04 15.52 10.94
CA ALA A 35 9.32 14.48 11.93
C ALA A 35 8.79 14.79 13.34
N ARG A 36 8.53 16.07 13.66
CA ARG A 36 7.88 16.50 14.92
C ARG A 36 6.43 16.02 15.07
N ILE A 37 5.80 15.61 13.97
CA ILE A 37 4.46 15.04 13.99
C ILE A 37 4.61 13.56 14.35
N GLY A 38 3.80 13.07 15.31
CA GLY A 38 3.80 11.67 15.71
C GLY A 38 3.43 10.70 14.59
N ILE A 39 3.58 9.41 14.86
CA ILE A 39 3.34 8.33 13.89
C ILE A 39 1.91 8.36 13.36
N VAL A 40 0.91 8.37 14.25
CA VAL A 40 -0.51 8.24 13.88
C VAL A 40 -0.97 9.37 12.94
N PRO A 41 -0.73 10.66 13.22
CA PRO A 41 -1.16 11.72 12.30
C PRO A 41 -0.42 11.69 10.96
N ARG A 42 0.88 11.34 10.93
CA ARG A 42 1.63 11.19 9.67
C ARG A 42 1.07 10.07 8.81
N ALA A 43 0.78 8.92 9.44
CA ALA A 43 0.14 7.79 8.78
C ALA A 43 -1.25 8.15 8.26
N ALA A 44 -2.07 8.85 9.05
CA ALA A 44 -3.41 9.28 8.63
C ALA A 44 -3.37 10.25 7.44
N ILE A 45 -2.46 11.23 7.44
CA ILE A 45 -2.27 12.15 6.32
C ILE A 45 -1.88 11.39 5.04
N SER A 46 -0.94 10.44 5.16
CA SER A 46 -0.52 9.62 4.01
C SER A 46 -1.65 8.73 3.50
N ALA A 47 -2.36 8.07 4.40
CA ALA A 47 -3.49 7.21 4.09
C ALA A 47 -4.60 7.95 3.32
N LEU A 48 -4.97 9.15 3.80
CA LEU A 48 -5.99 9.98 3.15
C LEU A 48 -5.55 10.43 1.75
N LEU A 49 -4.27 10.78 1.57
CA LEU A 49 -3.73 11.09 0.24
C LEU A 49 -3.85 9.88 -0.71
N TRP A 50 -3.39 8.71 -0.27
CA TRP A 50 -3.42 7.49 -1.08
C TRP A 50 -4.84 7.05 -1.42
N GLY A 51 -5.74 7.09 -0.44
CA GLY A 51 -7.16 6.85 -0.64
C GLY A 51 -7.77 7.81 -1.64
N GLY A 52 -7.47 9.10 -1.53
CA GLY A 52 -7.92 10.12 -2.46
C GLY A 52 -7.44 9.89 -3.89
N LEU A 53 -6.15 9.56 -4.07
CA LEU A 53 -5.57 9.25 -5.38
C LEU A 53 -6.24 8.03 -6.03
N HIS A 54 -6.46 6.96 -5.27
CA HIS A 54 -7.14 5.76 -5.79
C HIS A 54 -8.63 5.98 -6.05
N ALA A 55 -9.28 6.84 -5.27
CA ALA A 55 -10.68 7.19 -5.47
C ALA A 55 -10.92 7.89 -6.82
N LEU A 56 -9.88 8.51 -7.42
CA LEU A 56 -9.96 9.08 -8.77
C LEU A 56 -10.16 8.00 -9.84
N ALA A 57 -9.66 6.78 -9.61
CA ALA A 57 -9.87 5.63 -10.50
C ALA A 57 -11.20 4.93 -10.21
N ALA A 58 -11.49 4.67 -8.93
CA ALA A 58 -12.76 4.08 -8.50
C ALA A 58 -13.13 4.58 -7.09
N PRO A 59 -14.24 5.31 -6.92
CA PRO A 59 -14.57 5.97 -5.64
C PRO A 59 -14.63 5.02 -4.43
N PHE A 60 -15.12 3.80 -4.62
CA PHE A 60 -15.23 2.80 -3.53
C PHE A 60 -13.87 2.28 -3.04
N TRP A 61 -12.80 2.41 -3.84
CA TRP A 61 -11.45 2.01 -3.41
C TRP A 61 -10.93 2.86 -2.27
N PHE A 62 -11.47 4.06 -2.07
CA PHE A 62 -11.09 4.98 -1.00
C PHE A 62 -10.96 4.27 0.36
N PHE A 63 -12.02 3.58 0.81
CA PHE A 63 -12.07 3.04 2.17
C PHE A 63 -11.02 1.95 2.41
N GLY A 64 -10.91 0.99 1.50
CA GLY A 64 -9.93 -0.10 1.60
C GLY A 64 -8.49 0.41 1.51
N VAL A 65 -8.24 1.36 0.59
CA VAL A 65 -6.91 1.96 0.40
C VAL A 65 -6.51 2.80 1.59
N VAL A 66 -7.37 3.67 2.12
CA VAL A 66 -7.07 4.48 3.32
C VAL A 66 -6.64 3.58 4.47
N TRP A 67 -7.42 2.55 4.77
CA TRP A 67 -7.09 1.66 5.89
C TRP A 67 -5.75 0.93 5.68
N SER A 68 -5.55 0.36 4.50
CA SER A 68 -4.33 -0.39 4.17
C SER A 68 -3.09 0.50 4.25
N PHE A 69 -3.13 1.66 3.60
CA PHE A 69 -2.01 2.61 3.59
C PHE A 69 -1.75 3.27 4.95
N PHE A 70 -2.77 3.37 5.81
CA PHE A 70 -2.57 3.76 7.21
C PHE A 70 -1.70 2.72 7.94
N VAL A 71 -2.02 1.44 7.82
CA VAL A 71 -1.25 0.34 8.44
C VAL A 71 0.18 0.29 7.88
N PHE A 72 0.35 0.39 6.55
CA PHE A 72 1.68 0.36 5.92
C PHE A 72 2.52 1.56 6.37
N SER A 73 1.91 2.75 6.47
CA SER A 73 2.58 3.94 6.96
C SER A 73 3.01 3.79 8.42
N CYS A 74 2.16 3.22 9.28
CA CYS A 74 2.52 2.90 10.66
C CYS A 74 3.70 1.91 10.72
N GLY A 75 3.68 0.86 9.88
CA GLY A 75 4.77 -0.11 9.77
C GLY A 75 6.10 0.56 9.44
N TRP A 76 6.14 1.38 8.38
CA TRP A 76 7.32 2.16 8.02
C TRP A 76 7.79 3.04 9.18
N LEU A 77 6.92 3.88 9.73
CA LEU A 77 7.29 4.88 10.73
C LEU A 77 7.77 4.26 12.05
N ALA A 78 7.20 3.12 12.45
CA ALA A 78 7.56 2.42 13.68
C ALA A 78 8.91 1.69 13.57
N TRP A 79 9.20 1.08 12.41
CA TRP A 79 10.39 0.24 12.22
C TRP A 79 11.55 0.94 11.52
N ARG A 80 11.32 2.13 10.93
CA ARG A 80 12.38 2.92 10.30
C ARG A 80 13.54 3.30 11.23
N PRO A 81 13.35 3.59 12.54
CA PRO A 81 14.46 3.87 13.44
C PRO A 81 15.50 2.75 13.53
N GLU A 82 15.07 1.49 13.41
CA GLU A 82 15.98 0.32 13.43
C GLU A 82 16.84 0.27 12.15
N SER A 83 16.21 0.38 10.98
CA SER A 83 16.91 0.55 9.69
C SER A 83 15.92 0.85 8.57
N PHE A 84 16.44 1.26 7.40
CA PHE A 84 15.63 1.35 6.18
C PHE A 84 14.98 0.01 5.83
N ALA A 85 15.75 -1.09 5.87
CA ALA A 85 15.26 -2.41 5.48
C ALA A 85 14.12 -2.90 6.36
N HIS A 86 14.22 -2.72 7.68
CA HIS A 86 13.16 -3.09 8.63
C HIS A 86 11.89 -2.27 8.39
N GLY A 87 12.01 -0.94 8.25
CA GLY A 87 10.88 -0.08 7.91
C GLY A 87 10.24 -0.44 6.57
N PHE A 88 11.06 -0.68 5.54
CA PHE A 88 10.60 -1.04 4.21
C PHE A 88 9.84 -2.37 4.24
N ALA A 89 10.41 -3.40 4.88
CA ALA A 89 9.77 -4.70 5.03
C ALA A 89 8.46 -4.62 5.82
N ALA A 90 8.43 -3.83 6.90
CA ALA A 90 7.24 -3.62 7.73
C ALA A 90 6.07 -2.95 6.98
N ALA A 91 6.34 -2.25 5.87
CA ALA A 91 5.30 -1.69 5.00
C ALA A 91 5.01 -2.58 3.77
N ALA A 92 6.05 -3.03 3.07
CA ALA A 92 5.94 -3.74 1.80
C ALA A 92 5.38 -5.16 1.95
N ILE A 93 5.71 -5.89 3.02
CA ILE A 93 5.22 -7.27 3.20
C ILE A 93 3.71 -7.28 3.46
N PRO A 94 3.15 -6.52 4.42
CA PRO A 94 1.70 -6.44 4.59
C PRO A 94 0.99 -5.94 3.32
N HIS A 95 1.63 -5.04 2.56
CA HIS A 95 1.10 -4.56 1.30
C HIS A 95 1.00 -5.66 0.24
N ALA A 96 2.07 -6.42 0.02
CA ALA A 96 2.07 -7.57 -0.87
C ALA A 96 1.04 -8.62 -0.46
N LEU A 97 0.90 -8.89 0.84
CA LEU A 97 -0.10 -9.84 1.36
C LEU A 97 -1.54 -9.36 1.15
N GLN A 98 -1.80 -8.06 1.33
CA GLN A 98 -3.10 -7.46 1.05
C GLN A 98 -3.45 -7.58 -0.45
N ASN A 99 -2.49 -7.27 -1.33
CA ASN A 99 -2.70 -7.41 -2.77
C ASN A 99 -2.82 -8.86 -3.21
N LEU A 100 -2.08 -9.78 -2.58
CA LEU A 100 -2.25 -11.22 -2.79
C LEU A 100 -3.68 -11.65 -2.43
N THR A 101 -4.22 -11.15 -1.32
CA THR A 101 -5.60 -11.48 -0.92
C THR A 101 -6.60 -11.01 -1.97
N VAL A 102 -6.47 -9.77 -2.46
CA VAL A 102 -7.33 -9.24 -3.53
C VAL A 102 -7.17 -10.04 -4.82
N PHE A 103 -5.93 -10.33 -5.22
CA PHE A 103 -5.63 -11.14 -6.40
C PHE A 103 -6.27 -12.52 -6.33
N LEU A 104 -6.16 -13.21 -5.19
CA LEU A 104 -6.75 -14.53 -4.99
C LEU A 104 -8.27 -14.48 -5.04
N VAL A 105 -8.91 -13.45 -4.46
CA VAL A 105 -10.36 -13.27 -4.54
C VAL A 105 -10.82 -13.09 -5.99
N LEU A 106 -10.10 -12.31 -6.78
CA LEU A 106 -10.42 -12.14 -8.20
C LEU A 106 -10.22 -13.44 -8.99
N ALA A 107 -9.06 -14.09 -8.79
CA ALA A 107 -8.70 -15.31 -9.52
C ALA A 107 -9.59 -16.53 -9.22
N VAL A 108 -10.33 -16.55 -8.11
CA VAL A 108 -11.31 -17.61 -7.79
C VAL A 108 -12.76 -17.21 -8.04
N ALA A 109 -13.01 -15.92 -8.29
CA ALA A 109 -14.33 -15.39 -8.62
C ALA A 109 -14.60 -15.39 -10.13
N ASP A 110 -13.53 -15.47 -10.94
CA ASP A 110 -13.54 -15.84 -12.35
C ASP A 110 -13.80 -17.35 -12.52
#